data_AF-G0U5Y2-F1
#
_entry.id   AF-G0U5Y2-F1
#
_cell.length_a   1.000
_cell.length_b   1.000
_cell.length_c   1.000
_cell.angle_alpha   90.00
_cell.angle_beta   90.00
_cell.angle_gamma   90.00
#
_symmetry.space_group_name_H-M   'P 1'
#
loop_
_entity.id
_entity.type
_entity.pdbx_description
1 polymer ?
#
loop_
_entity_poly.entity_id
_entity_poly.type
_entity_poly.pdbx_seq_one_letter_code
_entity_poly.pdbx_strand_id
1 'polypeptide(L)'
;DLSAFRAEALYTTQKLVQELSEREKNWEEAVINGLLMPPDCESSVSIISFMGRRVLHEELPVLWQFSPWKLIYSTRFHGSSYSNMLATCQREVSSKRSEGKKTKMILLMEVDNSTASPGEHRGVDDGARLVIGACLSDPIATGSVRFYGGSTTFVFQLHTPSMSIHPQICVYHATGDNEKYISCTPQRLAIGGGGGCSIFLDNTLSHGSTAKCATFGSPPLSLWSGDTSCERVLDEEAPGLVCSFDIRTLEVIVVE
;
A
#
# COMPACT_ATOMS: atom_id res chain seq x y z
N ASP A 1 2.78 -5.99 -47.91
CA ASP A 1 2.20 -6.98 -46.98
C ASP A 1 2.40 -6.75 -45.50
N LEU A 2 3.47 -6.07 -45.03
CA LEU A 2 3.60 -5.73 -43.60
C LEU A 2 2.50 -4.81 -43.04
N SER A 3 1.88 -3.99 -43.88
CA SER A 3 0.79 -3.08 -43.46
C SER A 3 -0.52 -3.81 -43.16
N ALA A 4 -0.85 -4.83 -43.95
CA ALA A 4 -2.06 -5.64 -43.78
C ALA A 4 -1.99 -6.49 -42.50
N PHE A 5 -0.83 -7.11 -42.24
CA PHE A 5 -0.59 -7.86 -41.00
C PHE A 5 -0.68 -6.95 -39.75
N ARG A 6 -0.15 -5.72 -39.82
CA ARG A 6 -0.28 -4.73 -38.73
C ARG A 6 -1.73 -4.32 -38.47
N ALA A 7 -2.54 -4.16 -39.52
CA ALA A 7 -3.95 -3.79 -39.39
C ALA A 7 -4.78 -4.93 -38.77
N GLU A 8 -4.51 -6.17 -39.14
CA GLU A 8 -5.18 -7.35 -38.59
C GLU A 8 -4.80 -7.59 -37.11
N ALA A 9 -3.52 -7.43 -36.76
CA ALA A 9 -3.07 -7.50 -35.37
C ALA A 9 -3.69 -6.39 -34.49
N LEU A 10 -3.83 -5.17 -35.03
CA LEU A 10 -4.51 -4.06 -34.34
C LEU A 10 -5.99 -4.37 -34.12
N TYR A 11 -6.69 -4.84 -35.14
CA TYR A 11 -8.12 -5.17 -35.06
C TYR A 11 -8.39 -6.29 -34.05
N THR A 12 -7.60 -7.36 -34.11
CA THR A 12 -7.71 -8.49 -33.18
C THR A 12 -7.43 -8.05 -31.73
N THR A 13 -6.42 -7.20 -31.53
CA THR A 13 -6.12 -6.64 -30.19
C THR A 13 -7.28 -5.77 -29.68
N GLN A 14 -7.82 -4.88 -30.52
CA GLN A 14 -8.96 -4.04 -30.15
C GLN A 14 -10.19 -4.86 -29.79
N LYS A 15 -10.49 -5.90 -30.59
CA LYS A 15 -11.61 -6.80 -30.33
C LYS A 15 -11.43 -7.56 -29.01
N LEU A 16 -10.23 -8.06 -28.74
CA LEU A 16 -9.92 -8.74 -27.49
C LEU A 16 -10.09 -7.79 -26.28
N VAL A 17 -9.58 -6.57 -26.38
CA VAL A 17 -9.73 -5.54 -25.33
C VAL A 17 -11.20 -5.25 -25.07
N GLN A 18 -12.02 -5.14 -26.12
CA GLN A 18 -13.45 -4.92 -25.98
C GLN A 18 -14.16 -6.10 -25.30
N GLU A 19 -13.91 -7.33 -25.76
CA GLU A 19 -14.48 -8.55 -25.16
C GLU A 19 -14.08 -8.70 -23.68
N LEU A 20 -12.83 -8.39 -23.34
CA LEU A 20 -12.35 -8.41 -21.96
C LEU A 20 -13.03 -7.32 -21.12
N SER A 21 -13.20 -6.12 -21.66
CA SER A 21 -13.88 -5.02 -20.96
C SER A 21 -15.37 -5.33 -20.73
N GLU A 22 -16.06 -5.95 -21.69
CA GLU A 22 -17.45 -6.39 -21.51
C GLU A 22 -17.57 -7.50 -20.46
N ARG A 23 -16.62 -8.45 -20.44
CA ARG A 23 -16.57 -9.48 -19.40
C ARG A 23 -16.30 -8.89 -18.02
N GLU A 24 -15.41 -7.89 -17.93
CA GLU A 24 -15.12 -7.18 -16.68
C GLU A 24 -16.38 -6.50 -16.16
N LYS A 25 -17.10 -5.72 -16.99
CA LYS A 25 -18.37 -5.08 -16.60
C LYS A 25 -19.45 -6.07 -16.16
N ASN A 26 -19.67 -7.13 -16.93
CA ASN A 26 -20.68 -8.14 -16.58
C ASN A 26 -20.33 -8.85 -15.26
N TRP A 27 -19.04 -9.07 -15.02
CA TRP A 27 -18.57 -9.64 -13.77
C TRP A 27 -18.76 -8.66 -12.61
N GLU A 28 -18.44 -7.38 -12.79
CA GLU A 28 -18.67 -6.31 -11.80
C GLU A 28 -20.15 -6.21 -11.41
N GLU A 29 -21.04 -6.18 -12.41
CA GLU A 29 -22.50 -6.15 -12.19
C GLU A 29 -22.99 -7.39 -11.44
N ALA A 30 -22.47 -8.58 -11.77
CA ALA A 30 -22.85 -9.81 -11.08
C ALA A 30 -22.40 -9.81 -9.61
N VAL A 31 -21.24 -9.23 -9.31
CA VAL A 31 -20.75 -9.10 -7.92
C VAL A 31 -21.56 -8.07 -7.14
N ILE A 32 -21.80 -6.89 -7.72
CA ILE A 32 -22.62 -5.83 -7.09
C ILE A 32 -24.03 -6.34 -6.78
N ASN A 33 -24.62 -7.12 -7.67
CA ASN A 33 -25.95 -7.70 -7.48
C ASN A 33 -25.96 -8.94 -6.57
N GLY A 34 -24.81 -9.34 -6.00
CA GLY A 34 -24.68 -10.51 -5.13
C GLY A 34 -24.91 -11.85 -5.83
N LEU A 35 -24.91 -11.87 -7.17
CA LEU A 35 -25.09 -13.06 -8.00
C LEU A 35 -23.79 -13.88 -8.13
N LEU A 36 -22.65 -13.26 -7.85
CA LEU A 36 -21.34 -13.89 -7.83
C LEU A 36 -20.53 -13.38 -6.63
N MET A 37 -19.91 -14.28 -5.88
CA MET A 37 -18.92 -13.86 -4.88
C MET A 37 -17.64 -13.41 -5.60
N PRO A 38 -17.00 -12.29 -5.19
CA PRO A 38 -15.71 -11.94 -5.74
C PRO A 38 -14.73 -13.09 -5.49
N PRO A 39 -13.90 -13.49 -6.49
CA PRO A 39 -12.99 -14.63 -6.38
C PRO A 39 -11.99 -14.46 -5.21
N ASP A 40 -11.81 -13.22 -4.76
CA ASP A 40 -10.94 -12.82 -3.66
C ASP A 40 -11.49 -13.25 -2.28
N CYS A 41 -12.71 -13.78 -2.21
CA CYS A 41 -13.34 -14.25 -0.96
C CYS A 41 -12.77 -15.58 -0.45
N GLU A 42 -12.15 -16.42 -1.29
CA GLU A 42 -11.79 -17.80 -0.89
C GLU A 42 -10.31 -18.19 -1.03
N SER A 43 -9.40 -17.36 -1.58
CA SER A 43 -7.99 -17.77 -1.70
C SER A 43 -7.02 -16.60 -1.87
N SER A 44 -6.89 -15.73 -0.86
CA SER A 44 -6.00 -14.57 -0.96
C SER A 44 -4.67 -14.79 -0.24
N VAL A 45 -3.63 -15.08 -1.03
CA VAL A 45 -2.23 -15.11 -0.59
C VAL A 45 -1.78 -13.73 -0.06
N SER A 46 -2.45 -12.64 -0.47
CA SER A 46 -2.15 -11.26 -0.07
C SER A 46 -3.36 -10.55 0.56
N ILE A 47 -3.11 -9.52 1.37
CA ILE A 47 -4.17 -8.71 2.01
C ILE A 47 -4.94 -7.80 1.04
N ILE A 48 -4.33 -7.41 -0.09
CA ILE A 48 -4.98 -6.59 -1.10
C ILE A 48 -5.73 -7.46 -2.11
N SER A 49 -6.93 -7.01 -2.51
CA SER A 49 -7.72 -7.62 -3.58
C SER A 49 -7.01 -7.48 -4.93
N PHE A 50 -7.47 -8.22 -5.95
CA PHE A 50 -6.96 -8.06 -7.31
C PHE A 50 -7.13 -6.61 -7.80
N MET A 51 -8.30 -6.01 -7.52
CA MET A 51 -8.57 -4.60 -7.82
C MET A 51 -7.68 -3.66 -7.01
N GLY A 52 -7.43 -3.97 -5.73
CA GLY A 52 -6.55 -3.18 -4.85
C GLY A 52 -5.12 -3.17 -5.36
N ARG A 53 -4.65 -4.32 -5.83
CA ARG A 53 -3.37 -4.45 -6.51
C ARG A 53 -3.32 -3.63 -7.80
N ARG A 54 -4.37 -3.65 -8.62
CA ARG A 54 -4.42 -2.89 -9.88
C ARG A 54 -4.27 -1.39 -9.62
N VAL A 55 -5.08 -0.81 -8.74
CA VAL A 55 -5.02 0.64 -8.46
C VAL A 55 -3.70 1.04 -7.82
N LEU A 56 -3.12 0.21 -6.95
CA LEU A 56 -1.79 0.48 -6.40
C LEU A 56 -0.67 0.34 -7.45
N HIS A 57 -0.81 -0.60 -8.37
CA HIS A 57 0.15 -0.83 -9.45
C HIS A 57 0.25 0.37 -10.40
N GLU A 58 -0.87 1.00 -10.74
CA GLU A 58 -0.93 2.20 -11.58
C GLU A 58 -0.16 3.39 -10.97
N GLU A 59 -0.07 3.46 -9.64
CA GLU A 59 0.63 4.51 -8.88
C GLU A 59 2.14 4.24 -8.71
N LEU A 60 2.62 3.03 -9.04
CA LEU A 60 4.05 2.74 -8.97
C LEU A 60 4.82 3.53 -10.02
N PRO A 61 6.10 3.89 -9.77
CA PRO A 61 6.97 4.39 -10.81
C PRO A 61 6.96 3.47 -12.03
N VAL A 62 6.94 4.05 -13.24
CA VAL A 62 6.79 3.31 -14.51
C VAL A 62 7.72 2.10 -14.61
N LEU A 63 8.98 2.23 -14.16
CA LEU A 63 9.95 1.13 -14.20
C LEU A 63 9.57 -0.06 -13.29
N TRP A 64 8.83 0.18 -12.21
CA TRP A 64 8.40 -0.84 -11.26
C TRP A 64 7.11 -1.53 -11.71
N GLN A 65 6.34 -0.91 -12.61
CA GLN A 65 5.12 -1.50 -13.15
C GLN A 65 5.39 -2.74 -14.01
N PHE A 66 6.59 -2.88 -14.57
CA PHE A 66 6.98 -4.03 -15.38
C PHE A 66 7.60 -5.17 -14.56
N SER A 67 7.71 -4.99 -13.25
CA SER A 67 8.34 -5.93 -12.33
C SER A 67 7.30 -6.82 -11.65
N PRO A 68 7.41 -8.17 -11.67
CA PRO A 68 6.61 -9.03 -10.82
C PRO A 68 6.68 -8.67 -9.34
N TRP A 69 5.56 -8.95 -8.66
CA TRP A 69 5.42 -8.79 -7.22
C TRP A 69 5.58 -10.14 -6.55
N LYS A 70 6.47 -10.22 -5.56
CA LYS A 70 6.75 -11.45 -4.79
C LYS A 70 6.51 -11.17 -3.31
N LEU A 71 5.54 -11.86 -2.71
CA LEU A 71 5.35 -11.82 -1.26
C LEU A 71 6.53 -12.53 -0.57
N ILE A 72 7.29 -11.80 0.24
CA ILE A 72 8.42 -12.37 1.00
C ILE A 72 8.10 -12.56 2.47
N TYR A 73 7.20 -11.74 3.03
CA TYR A 73 6.82 -11.83 4.43
C TYR A 73 5.33 -11.50 4.58
N SER A 74 4.68 -12.20 5.48
CA SER A 74 3.30 -11.96 5.90
C SER A 74 3.13 -12.48 7.32
N THR A 75 2.53 -11.70 8.21
CA THR A 75 2.27 -12.15 9.58
C THR A 75 1.33 -13.34 9.65
N ARG A 76 0.50 -13.56 8.61
CA ARG A 76 -0.37 -14.75 8.47
C ARG A 76 0.40 -16.06 8.33
N PHE A 77 1.55 -16.03 7.66
CA PHE A 77 2.33 -17.23 7.34
C PHE A 77 3.63 -17.34 8.14
N HIS A 78 4.18 -16.21 8.60
CA HIS A 78 5.52 -16.13 9.21
C HIS A 78 5.49 -15.71 10.68
N GLY A 79 4.30 -15.46 11.24
CA GLY A 79 4.09 -14.96 12.60
C GLY A 79 4.46 -13.48 12.77
N SER A 80 4.11 -12.89 13.91
CA SER A 80 4.27 -11.45 14.24
C SER A 80 5.65 -11.08 14.82
N SER A 81 6.73 -11.61 14.24
CA SER A 81 8.09 -11.33 14.71
C SER A 81 8.78 -10.28 13.83
N TYR A 82 9.02 -9.09 14.41
CA TYR A 82 9.77 -8.00 13.75
C TYR A 82 11.17 -8.44 13.30
N SER A 83 11.87 -9.22 14.13
CA SER A 83 13.20 -9.74 13.78
C SER A 83 13.14 -10.74 12.61
N ASN A 84 12.10 -11.57 12.53
CA ASN A 84 11.89 -12.48 11.40
C ASN A 84 11.59 -11.71 10.10
N MET A 85 10.78 -10.65 10.18
CA MET A 85 10.52 -9.75 9.05
C MET A 85 11.83 -9.13 8.54
N LEU A 86 12.63 -8.54 9.44
CA LEU A 86 13.92 -7.96 9.09
C LEU A 86 14.89 -8.99 8.48
N ALA A 87 15.01 -10.17 9.10
CA ALA A 87 15.86 -11.24 8.59
C ALA A 87 15.44 -11.70 7.19
N THR A 88 14.13 -11.73 6.92
CA THR A 88 13.60 -12.07 5.60
C THR A 88 13.89 -10.99 4.56
N CYS A 89 13.70 -9.72 4.90
CA CYS A 89 14.07 -8.59 4.04
C CYS A 89 15.57 -8.61 3.71
N GLN A 90 16.42 -8.84 4.73
CA GLN A 90 17.88 -8.85 4.56
C GLN A 90 18.38 -10.04 3.73
N ARG A 91 17.75 -11.22 3.86
CA ARG A 91 18.06 -12.39 3.02
C ARG A 91 17.74 -12.12 1.57
N GLU A 92 16.60 -11.50 1.27
CA GLU A 92 16.23 -11.17 -0.10
C GLU A 92 17.25 -10.20 -0.73
N VAL A 93 17.61 -9.13 -0.01
CA VAL A 93 18.63 -8.17 -0.45
C VAL A 93 19.98 -8.85 -0.70
N SER A 94 20.38 -9.78 0.18
CA SER A 94 21.66 -10.49 0.07
C SER A 94 21.69 -11.42 -1.15
N SER A 95 20.58 -12.09 -1.44
CA SER A 95 20.45 -12.98 -2.60
C SER A 95 20.57 -12.25 -3.94
N LYS A 96 20.26 -10.94 -3.96
CA LYS A 96 20.19 -10.12 -5.18
C LYS A 96 21.37 -9.16 -5.34
N ARG A 97 22.25 -9.08 -4.35
CA ARG A 97 23.41 -8.18 -4.35
C ARG A 97 24.36 -8.43 -5.55
N SER A 98 24.39 -9.65 -6.08
CA SER A 98 25.17 -10.02 -7.26
C SER A 98 24.66 -9.39 -8.57
N GLU A 99 23.39 -8.97 -8.63
CA GLU A 99 22.76 -8.44 -9.86
C GLU A 99 22.93 -6.91 -10.02
N GLY A 100 23.50 -6.21 -9.04
CA GLY A 100 23.72 -4.76 -9.07
C GLY A 100 22.45 -3.91 -9.05
N LYS A 101 21.26 -4.53 -9.04
CA LYS A 101 19.96 -3.86 -8.96
C LYS A 101 19.56 -3.62 -7.50
N LYS A 102 18.99 -2.45 -7.24
CA LYS A 102 18.52 -2.02 -5.93
C LYS A 102 17.08 -2.49 -5.68
N THR A 103 16.90 -3.52 -4.86
CA THR A 103 15.60 -4.12 -4.49
C THR A 103 14.61 -3.06 -4.02
N LYS A 104 13.37 -3.15 -4.49
CA LYS A 104 12.23 -2.32 -4.08
C LYS A 104 11.25 -3.16 -3.27
N MET A 105 10.61 -2.54 -2.29
CA MET A 105 9.67 -3.24 -1.41
C MET A 105 8.38 -2.45 -1.28
N ILE A 106 7.25 -3.15 -1.18
CA ILE A 106 5.96 -2.60 -0.79
C ILE A 106 5.64 -3.16 0.59
N LEU A 107 5.42 -2.27 1.55
CA LEU A 107 4.93 -2.57 2.88
C LEU A 107 3.42 -2.36 2.89
N LEU A 108 2.66 -3.37 3.31
CA LEU A 108 1.21 -3.35 3.40
C LEU A 108 0.77 -3.71 4.81
N MET A 109 -0.20 -2.97 5.36
CA MET A 109 -0.81 -3.26 6.66
C MET A 109 -2.32 -3.11 6.57
N GLU A 110 -3.04 -4.20 6.83
CA GLU A 110 -4.49 -4.16 7.07
C GLU A 110 -4.71 -3.64 8.50
N VAL A 111 -5.38 -2.50 8.61
CA VAL A 111 -5.64 -1.82 9.87
C VAL A 111 -6.96 -2.34 10.46
N ASP A 112 -6.96 -2.63 11.76
CA ASP A 112 -8.20 -2.86 12.48
C ASP A 112 -8.80 -1.52 12.92
N ASN A 113 -9.89 -1.11 12.27
CA ASN A 113 -10.56 0.14 12.59
C ASN A 113 -11.63 0.00 13.69
N SER A 114 -11.71 -1.17 14.35
CA SER A 114 -12.69 -1.43 15.42
C SER A 114 -12.46 -0.61 16.70
N THR A 115 -11.28 0.00 16.87
CA THR A 115 -10.89 0.75 18.08
C THR A 115 -11.05 2.27 17.96
N ALA A 116 -11.54 2.79 16.83
CA ALA A 116 -11.84 4.21 16.69
C ALA A 116 -12.95 4.63 17.68
N SER A 117 -12.66 5.65 18.49
CA SER A 117 -13.52 6.10 19.59
C SER A 117 -14.93 6.50 19.10
N PRO A 118 -15.99 6.28 19.90
CA PRO A 118 -17.39 6.37 19.46
C PRO A 118 -17.93 7.81 19.33
N GLY A 119 -17.17 8.73 18.71
CA GLY A 119 -17.42 10.17 18.78
C GLY A 119 -17.60 10.93 17.47
N GLU A 120 -17.01 10.52 16.34
CA GLU A 120 -17.03 11.34 15.12
C GLU A 120 -17.45 10.53 13.90
N HIS A 121 -18.59 10.93 13.33
CA HIS A 121 -19.19 10.50 12.06
C HIS A 121 -18.78 9.11 11.54
N ARG A 122 -19.42 8.06 12.09
CA ARG A 122 -19.53 6.75 11.44
C ARG A 122 -20.20 6.92 10.07
N GLY A 123 -19.39 7.02 9.03
CA GLY A 123 -19.77 6.53 7.71
C GLY A 123 -20.11 5.05 7.83
N VAL A 124 -21.30 4.70 7.36
CA VAL A 124 -21.97 3.40 7.51
C VAL A 124 -21.30 2.37 6.62
N ASP A 125 -20.25 1.69 7.10
CA ASP A 125 -19.75 0.49 6.42
C ASP A 125 -19.06 -0.49 7.37
N ASP A 126 -19.89 -1.22 8.13
CA ASP A 126 -19.49 -2.31 9.02
C ASP A 126 -18.95 -3.49 8.17
N GLY A 127 -17.69 -3.37 7.76
CA GLY A 127 -17.04 -4.31 6.84
C GLY A 127 -16.08 -3.68 5.84
N ALA A 128 -15.98 -2.36 5.79
CA ALA A 128 -14.95 -1.68 5.01
C ALA A 128 -13.55 -2.09 5.46
N ARG A 129 -12.66 -2.33 4.50
CA ARG A 129 -11.25 -2.65 4.75
C ARG A 129 -10.37 -1.46 4.45
N LEU A 130 -9.55 -1.06 5.42
CA LEU A 130 -8.51 -0.06 5.25
C LEU A 130 -7.14 -0.75 5.26
N VAL A 131 -6.42 -0.63 4.15
CA VAL A 131 -5.01 -0.99 4.06
C VAL A 131 -4.20 0.29 3.95
N ILE A 132 -3.18 0.42 4.78
CA ILE A 132 -2.19 1.49 4.65
C ILE A 132 -0.84 0.89 4.27
N GLY A 133 0.00 1.65 3.60
CA GLY A 133 1.25 1.11 3.14
C GLY A 133 2.25 2.14 2.65
N ALA A 134 3.40 1.62 2.25
CA ALA A 134 4.45 2.40 1.65
C ALA A 134 5.13 1.61 0.52
N CYS A 135 5.38 2.28 -0.59
CA CYS A 135 6.25 1.79 -1.65
C CYS A 135 7.64 2.38 -1.43
N LEU A 136 8.63 1.52 -1.17
CA LEU A 136 9.94 1.89 -0.67
C LEU A 136 10.98 1.86 -1.80
N SER A 137 11.71 2.96 -1.98
CA SER A 137 12.80 3.06 -2.95
C SER A 137 14.01 2.20 -2.61
N ASP A 138 14.09 1.79 -1.34
CA ASP A 138 15.19 1.06 -0.72
C ASP A 138 14.60 -0.07 0.11
N PRO A 139 15.29 -1.21 0.23
CA PRO A 139 14.79 -2.32 1.01
C PRO A 139 14.78 -1.97 2.50
N ILE A 140 13.89 -2.62 3.27
CA ILE A 140 13.89 -2.54 4.73
C ILE A 140 15.18 -3.19 5.23
N ALA A 141 16.11 -2.36 5.68
CA ALA A 141 17.43 -2.78 6.16
C ALA A 141 17.84 -1.96 7.39
N THR A 142 18.50 -2.62 8.33
CA THR A 142 19.17 -1.94 9.44
C THR A 142 20.52 -1.42 8.97
N GLY A 143 20.77 -0.14 9.19
CA GLY A 143 22.00 0.53 8.78
C GLY A 143 22.52 1.47 9.87
N SER A 144 23.71 2.03 9.65
CA SER A 144 24.29 3.06 10.53
C SER A 144 23.70 4.45 10.28
N VAL A 145 23.06 4.65 9.13
CA VAL A 145 22.43 5.92 8.75
C VAL A 145 21.04 5.99 9.36
N ARG A 146 20.74 7.12 10.01
CA ARG A 146 19.45 7.35 10.67
C ARG A 146 18.27 7.31 9.71
N PHE A 147 18.43 7.92 8.54
CA PHE A 147 17.43 7.93 7.47
C PHE A 147 18.10 7.56 6.14
N TYR A 148 17.43 6.74 5.35
CA TYR A 148 17.82 6.35 4.00
C TYR A 148 16.58 6.28 3.11
N GLY A 149 16.76 5.88 1.85
CA GLY A 149 15.70 5.97 0.85
C GLY A 149 15.96 7.09 -0.16
N GLY A 150 15.01 7.28 -1.06
CA GLY A 150 14.97 8.35 -2.04
C GLY A 150 13.54 8.79 -2.32
N SER A 151 13.40 9.85 -3.10
CA SER A 151 12.12 10.55 -3.38
C SER A 151 11.08 9.72 -4.14
N THR A 152 11.44 8.56 -4.68
CA THR A 152 10.47 7.61 -5.26
C THR A 152 9.75 6.77 -4.20
N THR A 153 10.12 6.93 -2.92
CA THR A 153 9.32 6.40 -1.82
C THR A 153 8.03 7.20 -1.71
N PHE A 154 6.91 6.52 -1.50
CA PHE A 154 5.62 7.16 -1.23
C PHE A 154 4.80 6.31 -0.26
N VAL A 155 3.82 6.94 0.38
CA VAL A 155 2.88 6.28 1.29
C VAL A 155 1.46 6.39 0.75
N PHE A 156 0.58 5.48 1.15
CA PHE A 156 -0.78 5.47 0.64
C PHE A 156 -1.80 4.90 1.63
N GLN A 157 -3.06 5.17 1.32
CA GLN A 157 -4.25 4.56 1.91
C GLN A 157 -5.00 3.86 0.79
N LEU A 158 -5.49 2.65 1.06
CA LEU A 158 -6.32 1.86 0.17
C LEU A 158 -7.57 1.44 0.93
N HIS A 159 -8.70 2.05 0.58
CA HIS A 159 -9.99 1.80 1.21
C HIS A 159 -10.86 0.96 0.28
N THR A 160 -11.35 -0.17 0.78
CA THR A 160 -12.28 -1.03 0.05
C THR A 160 -13.59 -1.08 0.82
N PRO A 161 -14.66 -0.42 0.33
CA PRO A 161 -15.98 -0.50 0.97
C PRO A 161 -16.49 -1.96 1.01
N SER A 162 -17.25 -2.34 2.03
CA SER A 162 -17.76 -3.71 2.20
C SER A 162 -18.65 -4.16 1.04
N MET A 163 -19.41 -3.22 0.49
CA MET A 163 -20.35 -3.47 -0.62
C MET A 163 -19.78 -3.09 -1.99
N SER A 164 -18.47 -2.87 -2.10
CA SER A 164 -17.82 -2.49 -3.35
C SER A 164 -16.57 -3.32 -3.62
N ILE A 165 -16.39 -3.70 -4.88
CA ILE A 165 -15.14 -4.28 -5.39
C ILE A 165 -14.15 -3.22 -5.88
N HIS A 166 -14.56 -1.95 -5.94
CA HIS A 166 -13.73 -0.85 -6.38
C HIS A 166 -13.05 -0.20 -5.18
N PRO A 167 -11.76 -0.49 -4.95
CA PRO A 167 -11.01 0.18 -3.92
C PRO A 167 -10.69 1.61 -4.35
N GLN A 168 -10.65 2.49 -3.37
CA GLN A 168 -10.23 3.88 -3.50
C GLN A 168 -8.81 3.99 -2.95
N ILE A 169 -7.93 4.67 -3.68
CA ILE A 169 -6.53 4.88 -3.27
C ILE A 169 -6.25 6.37 -3.09
N CYS A 170 -5.52 6.71 -2.03
CA CYS A 170 -4.93 8.03 -1.83
C CYS A 170 -3.42 7.87 -1.69
N VAL A 171 -2.65 8.55 -2.55
CA VAL A 171 -1.18 8.45 -2.59
C VAL A 171 -0.54 9.78 -2.19
N TYR A 172 0.51 9.70 -1.39
CA TYR A 172 1.27 10.85 -0.88
C TYR A 172 2.75 10.67 -1.24
N HIS A 173 3.20 11.41 -2.26
CA HIS A 173 4.58 11.41 -2.72
C HIS A 173 5.47 12.34 -1.89
N ALA A 174 6.78 12.16 -2.01
CA ALA A 174 7.76 13.03 -1.38
C ALA A 174 7.54 14.52 -1.74
N THR A 175 7.46 15.40 -0.73
CA THR A 175 7.26 16.84 -0.93
C THR A 175 8.54 17.54 -1.38
N GLY A 176 9.70 16.97 -1.06
CA GLY A 176 11.01 17.59 -1.23
C GLY A 176 11.46 18.45 -0.04
N ASP A 177 10.63 18.59 1.01
CA ASP A 177 10.97 19.42 2.19
C ASP A 177 12.12 18.83 3.02
N ASN A 178 12.27 17.51 3.01
CA ASN A 178 13.34 16.78 3.68
C ASN A 178 13.48 15.35 3.15
N GLU A 179 14.60 14.70 3.47
CA GLU A 179 14.94 13.34 3.01
C GLU A 179 14.75 12.25 4.07
N LYS A 180 13.78 12.40 4.98
CA LYS A 180 13.52 11.44 6.06
C LYS A 180 12.58 10.31 5.61
N TYR A 181 12.95 9.59 4.56
CA TYR A 181 12.08 8.58 3.92
C TYR A 181 11.90 7.31 4.75
N ILE A 182 13.00 6.65 5.12
CA ILE A 182 12.98 5.35 5.81
C ILE A 182 13.98 5.39 6.97
N SER A 183 13.55 4.98 8.17
CA SER A 183 14.40 4.77 9.33
C SER A 183 14.09 3.39 9.91
N CYS A 184 15.08 2.50 9.93
CA CYS A 184 14.91 1.13 10.40
C CYS A 184 16.00 0.78 11.42
N THR A 185 15.59 0.35 12.61
CA THR A 185 16.46 -0.16 13.67
C THR A 185 16.07 -1.60 14.01
N PRO A 186 16.85 -2.33 14.83
CA PRO A 186 16.46 -3.68 15.23
C PRO A 186 15.15 -3.77 16.05
N GLN A 187 14.58 -2.63 16.46
CA GLN A 187 13.37 -2.57 17.28
C GLN A 187 12.21 -1.79 16.64
N ARG A 188 12.45 -0.99 15.60
CA ARG A 188 11.47 -0.04 15.10
C ARG A 188 11.66 0.24 13.61
N LEU A 189 10.55 0.36 12.89
CA LEU A 189 10.51 0.84 11.51
C LEU A 189 9.67 2.11 11.43
N ALA A 190 10.21 3.16 10.81
CA ALA A 190 9.51 4.42 10.58
C ALA A 190 9.63 4.82 9.11
N ILE A 191 8.51 5.20 8.50
CA ILE A 191 8.42 5.70 7.13
C ILE A 191 7.90 7.13 7.19
N GLY A 192 8.68 8.06 6.63
CA GLY A 192 8.40 9.49 6.66
C GLY A 192 8.71 10.14 8.01
N GLY A 193 9.15 11.39 8.01
CA GLY A 193 9.45 12.15 9.22
C GLY A 193 9.17 13.65 9.09
N GLY A 194 9.84 14.46 9.92
CA GLY A 194 9.73 15.92 9.88
C GLY A 194 8.60 16.51 10.73
N GLY A 195 8.19 15.80 11.78
CA GLY A 195 7.13 16.19 12.72
C GLY A 195 6.62 14.93 13.39
N GLY A 196 5.70 14.23 12.72
CA GLY A 196 5.37 12.82 12.96
C GLY A 196 5.93 11.89 11.88
N CYS A 197 5.62 10.59 12.01
CA CYS A 197 5.90 9.59 10.98
C CYS A 197 4.60 9.21 10.26
N SER A 198 4.61 9.09 8.94
CA SER A 198 3.43 8.60 8.20
C SER A 198 3.08 7.18 8.65
N ILE A 199 4.10 6.35 8.89
CA ILE A 199 3.97 5.02 9.47
C ILE A 199 5.08 4.83 10.49
N PHE A 200 4.71 4.39 11.68
CA PHE A 200 5.63 3.95 12.71
C PHE A 200 5.20 2.58 13.24
N LEU A 201 6.14 1.65 13.28
CA LEU A 201 5.98 0.29 13.78
C LEU A 201 6.99 0.02 14.88
N ASP A 202 6.52 -0.63 15.95
CA ASP A 202 7.37 -1.19 16.98
C ASP A 202 7.82 -2.64 16.63
N ASN A 203 8.44 -3.31 17.60
CA ASN A 203 8.98 -4.66 17.42
C ASN A 203 7.93 -5.78 17.57
N THR A 204 6.68 -5.45 17.85
CA THR A 204 5.60 -6.43 18.08
C THR A 204 4.83 -6.74 16.80
N LEU A 205 4.88 -5.85 15.80
CA LEU A 205 4.09 -5.91 14.56
C LEU A 205 2.57 -6.05 14.79
N SER A 206 2.08 -5.78 16.00
CA SER A 206 0.65 -5.79 16.32
C SER A 206 0.06 -4.40 16.46
N HIS A 207 0.89 -3.40 16.76
CA HIS A 207 0.47 -2.01 16.91
C HIS A 207 1.37 -1.10 16.09
N GLY A 208 0.79 -0.01 15.61
CA GLY A 208 1.51 1.05 14.93
C GLY A 208 0.93 2.41 15.25
N SER A 209 1.57 3.45 14.74
CA SER A 209 1.02 4.80 14.77
C SER A 209 1.29 5.56 13.47
N THR A 210 0.37 6.45 13.13
CA THR A 210 0.47 7.36 11.99
C THR A 210 0.28 8.80 12.45
N ALA A 211 0.88 9.76 11.75
CA ALA A 211 0.78 11.17 12.08
C ALA A 211 0.96 12.02 10.83
N LYS A 212 0.64 13.32 10.94
CA LYS A 212 0.99 14.29 9.90
C LYS A 212 2.50 14.28 9.67
N CYS A 213 2.90 14.16 8.41
CA CYS A 213 4.30 13.96 8.03
C CYS A 213 4.74 14.98 6.98
N ALA A 214 5.79 15.75 7.27
CA ALA A 214 6.32 16.74 6.34
C ALA A 214 7.01 16.12 5.12
N THR A 215 7.61 14.92 5.26
CA THR A 215 8.29 14.24 4.14
C THR A 215 7.34 13.94 2.97
N PHE A 216 6.08 13.59 3.26
CA PHE A 216 5.09 13.18 2.25
C PHE A 216 3.86 14.09 2.18
N GLY A 217 3.76 15.09 3.06
CA GLY A 217 2.55 15.90 3.20
C GLY A 217 1.32 15.09 3.61
N SER A 218 1.51 13.87 4.13
CA SER A 218 0.40 12.97 4.43
C SER A 218 -0.30 13.34 5.74
N PRO A 219 -1.63 13.13 5.84
CA PRO A 219 -2.32 13.09 7.12
C PRO A 219 -1.99 11.78 7.88
N PRO A 220 -2.49 11.59 9.12
CA PRO A 220 -2.49 10.27 9.76
C PRO A 220 -3.20 9.23 8.87
N LEU A 221 -2.44 8.26 8.36
CA LEU A 221 -2.92 7.31 7.34
C LEU A 221 -3.96 6.32 7.87
N SER A 222 -4.05 6.10 9.19
CA SER A 222 -5.07 5.22 9.77
C SER A 222 -6.49 5.83 9.75
N LEU A 223 -6.63 7.09 9.33
CA LEU A 223 -7.91 7.76 9.13
C LEU A 223 -8.15 8.00 7.64
N TRP A 224 -9.12 7.31 7.04
CA TRP A 224 -9.45 7.47 5.62
C TRP A 224 -9.80 8.92 5.27
N SER A 225 -9.18 9.47 4.23
CA SER A 225 -9.31 10.88 3.84
C SER A 225 -10.09 11.11 2.52
N GLY A 226 -10.70 10.06 1.93
CA GLY A 226 -11.13 10.08 0.52
C GLY A 226 -12.41 10.83 0.14
N ASP A 227 -13.12 11.48 1.08
CA ASP A 227 -14.36 12.22 0.80
C ASP A 227 -14.32 13.71 1.15
N THR A 228 -13.21 14.20 1.69
CA THR A 228 -13.02 15.64 1.88
C THR A 228 -12.13 16.15 0.75
N SER A 229 -12.68 17.07 -0.06
CA SER A 229 -11.88 18.09 -0.74
C SER A 229 -10.76 18.49 0.23
N CYS A 230 -9.52 18.41 -0.22
CA CYS A 230 -8.25 18.56 0.51
C CYS A 230 -8.08 19.86 1.33
N GLU A 231 -9.14 20.62 1.55
CA GLU A 231 -9.23 21.82 2.36
C GLU A 231 -10.54 21.79 3.17
N ARG A 232 -10.54 21.08 4.30
CA ARG A 232 -11.42 21.46 5.42
C ARG A 232 -10.62 21.48 6.70
N VAL A 233 -10.14 22.69 6.99
CA VAL A 233 -9.95 23.25 8.33
C VAL A 233 -9.29 22.28 9.31
N LEU A 234 -7.98 22.05 9.13
CA LEU A 234 -7.13 21.92 10.30
C LEU A 234 -6.76 23.36 10.66
N ASP A 235 -7.49 23.90 11.63
CA ASP A 235 -7.07 25.11 12.33
C ASP A 235 -5.56 25.01 12.61
N GLU A 236 -4.83 26.08 12.29
CA GLU A 236 -3.48 26.26 12.80
C GLU A 236 -3.54 26.08 14.33
N GLU A 237 -2.64 25.27 14.89
CA GLU A 237 -2.47 24.98 16.33
C GLU A 237 -3.06 23.68 16.93
N ALA A 238 -3.27 22.59 16.17
CA ALA A 238 -3.27 21.25 16.77
C ALA A 238 -1.88 20.57 16.61
N PRO A 239 -0.93 20.75 17.54
CA PRO A 239 0.37 20.10 17.44
C PRO A 239 0.23 18.59 17.63
N GLY A 240 0.67 17.82 16.62
CA GLY A 240 1.10 16.44 16.81
C GLY A 240 0.00 15.40 17.04
N LEU A 241 -1.14 15.47 16.34
CA LEU A 241 -2.09 14.36 16.32
C LEU A 241 -1.39 13.09 15.80
N VAL A 242 -1.21 12.13 16.72
CA VAL A 242 -0.69 10.78 16.45
C VAL A 242 -1.85 9.81 16.65
N CYS A 243 -2.19 9.08 15.59
CA CYS A 243 -3.25 8.08 15.59
C CYS A 243 -2.62 6.70 15.71
N SER A 244 -2.82 6.04 16.85
CA SER A 244 -2.47 4.63 17.03
C SER A 244 -3.48 3.74 16.32
N PHE A 245 -3.04 2.57 15.89
CA PHE A 245 -3.88 1.57 15.24
C PHE A 245 -3.35 0.16 15.48
N ASP A 246 -4.27 -0.81 15.42
CA ASP A 246 -3.94 -2.23 15.52
C ASP A 246 -3.75 -2.82 14.13
N ILE A 247 -2.81 -3.74 14.01
CA ILE A 247 -2.42 -4.37 12.75
C ILE A 247 -3.05 -5.76 12.70
N ARG A 248 -4.01 -5.95 11.79
CA ARG A 248 -4.60 -7.28 11.56
C ARG A 248 -3.66 -8.18 10.78
N THR A 249 -3.03 -7.64 9.74
CA THR A 249 -2.04 -8.36 8.94
C THR A 249 -1.05 -7.38 8.34
N LEU A 250 0.24 -7.74 8.36
CA LEU A 250 1.31 -7.01 7.68
C LEU A 250 1.94 -7.90 6.63
N GLU A 251 2.19 -7.33 5.45
CA GLU A 251 2.87 -7.98 4.33
C GLU A 251 4.04 -7.14 3.81
N VAL A 252 5.10 -7.83 3.37
CA VAL A 252 6.20 -7.23 2.63
C VAL A 252 6.30 -7.92 1.29
N ILE A 253 6.14 -7.15 0.24
CA ILE A 253 6.23 -7.57 -1.15
C ILE A 253 7.50 -6.97 -1.74
N VAL A 254 8.19 -7.75 -2.57
CA VAL A 254 9.32 -7.29 -3.37
C VAL A 254 8.85 -7.06 -4.80
N VAL A 255 9.31 -5.96 -5.39
CA VAL A 255 9.02 -5.58 -6.77
C VAL A 255 10.32 -5.72 -7.57
N GLU A 256 10.39 -6.75 -8.40
CA GLU A 256 11.60 -7.18 -9.15
C GLU A 256 11.36 -7.32 -10.64
#